data_AF-A0A6A4ZX85-F1
#
_entry.id   AF-A0A6A4ZX85-F1
#
_cell.length_a   1.000
_cell.length_b   1.000
_cell.length_c   1.000
_cell.angle_alpha   90.00
_cell.angle_beta   90.00
_cell.angle_gamma   90.00
#
_symmetry.space_group_name_H-M   'P 1'
#
loop_
_entity.id
_entity.type
_entity.pdbx_description
1 polymer ?
#
loop_
_entity_poly.entity_id
_entity_poly.type
_entity_poly.pdbx_seq_one_letter_code
_entity_poly.pdbx_strand_id
1 'polypeptide(L)'
;VADSSDNVADSADVAAAAAADSGASDAQVAQVAASVDAGADPAAAADDAGLSSAAAAAVDNIVDDAADNTADSADVAAAAAADSGASDEQVAQVAASVDAGASPSDAASSAGLSSGAASQVAQTVASSSAANDPEPATDSNMPSVYDNFKPDYSNPDTPPPAPQSTLGAIIDAIKSYLTSAPSSPSLRSRPQCATSA
;
A
#
# COMPACT_ATOMS: atom_id res chain seq x y z
N VAL A 1 -5.26 18.48 -23.48
CA VAL A 1 -6.15 17.40 -22.99
C VAL A 1 -5.59 16.97 -21.65
N ALA A 2 -6.44 16.94 -20.64
CA ALA A 2 -6.09 16.93 -19.23
C ALA A 2 -5.56 15.57 -18.77
N ASP A 3 -4.71 15.61 -17.73
CA ASP A 3 -4.18 14.51 -16.94
C ASP A 3 -5.18 13.35 -16.81
N SER A 4 -4.97 12.27 -17.57
CA SER A 4 -5.73 11.02 -17.42
C SER A 4 -5.02 10.03 -16.48
N SER A 5 -3.91 10.43 -15.88
CA SER A 5 -3.11 9.64 -14.93
C SER A 5 -3.53 9.83 -13.47
N ASP A 6 -4.38 10.82 -13.17
CA ASP A 6 -4.73 11.25 -11.80
C ASP A 6 -6.04 10.64 -11.26
N ASN A 7 -6.68 9.74 -12.02
CA ASN A 7 -8.04 9.29 -11.70
C ASN A 7 -8.15 7.82 -11.28
N VAL A 8 -7.02 7.14 -11.05
CA VAL A 8 -6.98 5.88 -10.30
C VAL A 8 -6.54 6.25 -8.90
N ALA A 9 -7.49 6.33 -7.96
CA ALA A 9 -7.18 6.56 -6.57
C ALA A 9 -6.42 5.34 -6.02
N ASP A 10 -5.42 5.57 -5.18
CA ASP A 10 -4.70 4.50 -4.47
C ASP A 10 -5.71 3.60 -3.76
N SER A 11 -5.52 2.27 -3.83
CA SER A 11 -6.34 1.29 -3.11
C SER A 11 -6.56 1.64 -1.63
N ALA A 12 -5.56 2.22 -0.96
CA ALA A 12 -5.66 2.71 0.41
C ALA A 12 -6.58 3.93 0.54
N ASP A 13 -6.52 4.87 -0.42
CA ASP A 13 -7.41 6.04 -0.46
C ASP A 13 -8.86 5.65 -0.77
N VAL A 14 -9.05 4.69 -1.69
CA VAL A 14 -10.36 4.11 -2.01
C VAL A 14 -10.95 3.42 -0.77
N ALA A 15 -10.14 2.59 -0.09
CA ALA A 15 -10.57 1.91 1.12
C ALA A 15 -10.90 2.89 2.26
N ALA A 16 -10.11 3.96 2.41
CA ALA A 16 -10.35 5.01 3.38
C ALA A 16 -11.67 5.75 3.13
N ALA A 17 -11.91 6.14 1.87
CA ALA A 17 -13.15 6.79 1.46
C ALA A 17 -14.37 5.87 1.69
N ALA A 18 -14.27 4.60 1.30
CA ALA A 18 -15.33 3.62 1.50
C ALA A 18 -15.64 3.37 2.99
N ALA A 19 -14.61 3.35 3.84
CA ALA A 19 -14.77 3.24 5.29
C ALA A 19 -15.47 4.48 5.88
N ALA A 20 -15.09 5.67 5.43
CA ALA A 20 -15.73 6.93 5.85
C ALA A 20 -17.21 6.98 5.43
N ASP A 21 -17.53 6.58 4.20
CA ASP A 21 -18.91 6.51 3.70
C ASP A 21 -19.75 5.47 4.44
N SER A 22 -19.11 4.43 4.97
CA SER A 22 -19.72 3.43 5.84
C SER A 22 -19.93 3.91 7.30
N GLY A 23 -19.54 5.15 7.61
CA GLY A 23 -19.70 5.76 8.93
C GLY A 23 -18.60 5.39 9.93
N ALA A 24 -17.44 4.93 9.47
CA ALA A 24 -16.28 4.70 10.32
C ALA A 24 -15.76 6.02 10.91
N SER A 25 -15.16 5.94 12.11
CA SER A 25 -14.46 7.09 12.70
C SER A 25 -13.13 7.37 12.00
N ASP A 26 -12.62 8.59 12.08
CA ASP A 26 -11.33 8.99 11.48
C ASP A 26 -10.17 8.05 11.85
N ALA A 27 -10.17 7.53 13.09
CA ALA A 27 -9.17 6.57 13.55
C ALA A 27 -9.28 5.21 12.85
N GLN A 28 -10.50 4.76 12.57
CA GLN A 28 -10.74 3.51 11.85
C GLN A 28 -10.43 3.66 10.37
N VAL A 29 -10.81 4.79 9.76
CA VAL A 29 -10.45 5.13 8.37
C VAL A 29 -8.95 5.11 8.17
N ALA A 30 -8.19 5.77 9.07
CA ALA A 30 -6.72 5.77 9.01
C ALA A 30 -6.11 4.38 9.21
N GLN A 31 -6.72 3.54 10.06
CA GLN A 31 -6.27 2.17 10.27
C GLN A 31 -6.51 1.28 9.06
N VAL A 32 -7.67 1.41 8.40
CA VAL A 32 -7.99 0.69 7.16
C VAL A 32 -7.01 1.10 6.07
N ALA A 33 -6.85 2.41 5.84
CA ALA A 33 -5.92 2.95 4.84
C ALA A 33 -4.49 2.41 5.05
N ALA A 34 -3.97 2.50 6.28
CA ALA A 34 -2.61 2.04 6.59
C ALA A 34 -2.43 0.52 6.45
N SER A 35 -3.49 -0.26 6.67
CA SER A 35 -3.43 -1.71 6.52
C SER A 35 -3.46 -2.11 5.05
N VAL A 36 -4.32 -1.46 4.25
CA VAL A 36 -4.38 -1.66 2.78
C VAL A 36 -3.11 -1.18 2.10
N ASP A 37 -2.56 -0.04 2.52
CA ASP A 37 -1.25 0.48 2.08
C ASP A 37 -0.10 -0.50 2.41
N ALA A 38 -0.21 -1.24 3.51
CA ALA A 38 0.72 -2.32 3.86
C ALA A 38 0.48 -3.63 3.09
N GLY A 39 -0.49 -3.67 2.18
CA GLY A 39 -0.85 -4.83 1.36
C GLY A 39 -1.83 -5.80 2.01
N ALA A 40 -2.55 -5.40 3.05
CA ALA A 40 -3.62 -6.20 3.62
C ALA A 40 -4.86 -6.19 2.70
N ASP A 41 -5.60 -7.30 2.75
CA ASP A 41 -6.92 -7.42 2.14
C ASP A 41 -7.88 -6.34 2.71
N PRO A 42 -8.64 -5.61 1.86
CA PRO A 42 -9.50 -4.50 2.31
C PRO A 42 -10.59 -4.92 3.29
N ALA A 43 -11.23 -6.08 3.10
CA ALA A 43 -12.21 -6.61 4.04
C ALA A 43 -11.56 -6.92 5.40
N ALA A 44 -10.40 -7.59 5.38
CA ALA A 44 -9.67 -7.91 6.61
C ALA A 44 -9.20 -6.65 7.36
N ALA A 45 -8.71 -5.64 6.64
CA ALA A 45 -8.32 -4.35 7.20
C ALA A 45 -9.50 -3.64 7.88
N ALA A 46 -10.69 -3.69 7.27
CA ALA A 46 -11.92 -3.13 7.83
C ALA A 46 -12.39 -3.90 9.08
N ASP A 47 -12.33 -5.23 9.07
CA ASP A 47 -12.65 -6.06 10.23
C ASP A 47 -11.68 -5.78 11.41
N ASP A 48 -10.38 -5.65 11.13
CA ASP A 48 -9.35 -5.32 12.14
C ASP A 48 -9.50 -3.89 12.70
N ALA A 49 -10.03 -2.97 11.90
CA ALA A 49 -10.43 -1.64 12.34
C ALA A 49 -11.77 -1.63 13.11
N GLY A 50 -12.42 -2.80 13.26
CA GLY A 50 -13.65 -2.96 14.02
C GLY A 50 -14.88 -2.39 13.32
N LEU A 51 -14.87 -2.32 11.99
CA LEU A 51 -16.07 -2.02 11.21
C LEU A 51 -17.06 -3.20 11.32
N SER A 52 -18.33 -2.92 11.03
CA SER A 52 -19.30 -4.01 10.89
C SER A 52 -18.99 -4.83 9.63
N SER A 53 -19.33 -6.12 9.63
CA SER A 53 -19.08 -6.99 8.47
C SER A 53 -19.80 -6.54 7.19
N ALA A 54 -20.90 -5.80 7.30
CA ALA A 54 -21.56 -5.17 6.14
C ALA A 54 -20.73 -4.00 5.57
N ALA A 55 -20.05 -3.24 6.44
CA ALA A 55 -19.18 -2.15 6.04
C ALA A 55 -17.84 -2.67 5.51
N ALA A 56 -17.28 -3.74 6.11
CA ALA A 56 -16.09 -4.40 5.58
C ALA A 56 -16.33 -4.94 4.16
N ALA A 57 -17.46 -5.61 3.92
CA ALA A 57 -17.84 -6.04 2.57
C ALA A 57 -18.06 -4.87 1.61
N ALA A 58 -18.59 -3.73 2.07
CA ALA A 58 -18.75 -2.56 1.21
C ALA A 58 -17.40 -1.96 0.81
N VAL A 59 -16.45 -1.87 1.75
CA VAL A 59 -15.06 -1.44 1.49
C VAL A 59 -14.41 -2.36 0.46
N ASP A 60 -14.52 -3.67 0.65
CA ASP A 60 -13.99 -4.69 -0.26
C ASP A 60 -14.52 -4.53 -1.69
N ASN A 61 -15.84 -4.49 -1.85
CA ASN A 61 -16.46 -4.33 -3.17
C ASN A 61 -16.09 -2.98 -3.82
N ILE A 62 -15.96 -1.89 -3.06
CA ILE A 62 -15.60 -0.59 -3.61
C ILE A 62 -14.13 -0.56 -4.06
N VAL A 63 -13.23 -1.19 -3.29
CA VAL A 63 -11.82 -1.32 -3.66
C VAL A 63 -11.67 -2.24 -4.88
N ASP A 64 -12.38 -3.36 -4.92
CA ASP A 64 -12.43 -4.25 -6.08
C ASP A 64 -13.02 -3.55 -7.32
N ASP A 65 -14.15 -2.85 -7.18
CA ASP A 65 -14.75 -2.08 -8.29
C ASP A 65 -13.82 -0.96 -8.79
N ALA A 66 -12.98 -0.39 -7.92
CA ALA A 66 -11.98 0.60 -8.30
C ALA A 66 -10.79 -0.06 -9.02
N ALA A 67 -10.35 -1.23 -8.57
CA ALA A 67 -9.33 -2.03 -9.24
C ALA A 67 -9.81 -2.50 -10.62
N ASP A 68 -11.06 -2.95 -10.72
CA ASP A 68 -11.72 -3.40 -11.95
C ASP A 68 -12.06 -2.24 -12.90
N ASN A 69 -12.12 -0.99 -12.42
CA ASN A 69 -12.19 0.22 -13.25
C ASN A 69 -10.81 0.64 -13.81
N THR A 70 -9.75 -0.13 -13.58
CA THR A 70 -8.52 0.01 -14.37
C THR A 70 -8.85 -0.31 -15.83
N ALA A 71 -8.71 0.68 -16.72
CA ALA A 71 -8.97 0.49 -18.14
C ALA A 71 -8.18 -0.72 -18.68
N ASP A 72 -8.81 -1.54 -19.52
CA ASP A 72 -8.17 -2.71 -20.14
C ASP A 72 -6.83 -2.28 -20.76
N SER A 73 -5.76 -3.00 -20.42
CA SER A 73 -4.43 -2.77 -20.97
C SER A 73 -4.42 -2.69 -22.51
N ALA A 74 -5.33 -3.39 -23.19
CA ALA A 74 -5.52 -3.32 -24.63
C ALA A 74 -6.07 -1.96 -25.08
N ASP A 75 -7.06 -1.42 -24.37
CA ASP A 75 -7.67 -0.12 -24.65
C ASP A 75 -6.70 1.02 -24.34
N VAL A 76 -5.94 0.93 -23.24
CA VAL A 76 -4.90 1.90 -22.89
C VAL A 76 -3.79 1.89 -23.95
N ALA A 77 -3.34 0.72 -24.39
CA ALA A 77 -2.33 0.60 -25.43
C ALA A 77 -2.81 1.16 -26.78
N ALA A 78 -4.08 0.92 -27.12
CA ALA A 78 -4.72 1.44 -28.33
C ALA A 78 -4.78 2.98 -28.31
N ALA A 79 -5.24 3.56 -27.20
CA ALA A 79 -5.29 5.00 -27.01
C ALA A 79 -3.90 5.64 -27.10
N ALA A 80 -2.91 5.05 -26.43
CA ALA A 80 -1.53 5.55 -26.47
C ALA A 80 -0.90 5.45 -27.87
N ALA A 81 -1.27 4.43 -28.66
CA ALA A 81 -0.83 4.30 -30.04
C ALA A 81 -1.45 5.42 -30.90
N ALA A 82 -2.74 5.68 -30.74
CA ALA A 82 -3.43 6.77 -31.43
C ALA A 82 -2.81 8.14 -31.12
N ASP A 83 -2.51 8.42 -29.85
CA ASP A 83 -1.84 9.65 -29.42
C ASP A 83 -0.41 9.78 -29.97
N SER A 84 0.25 8.66 -30.23
CA SER A 84 1.56 8.62 -30.89
C SER A 84 1.50 8.82 -32.41
N GLY A 85 0.30 9.07 -32.97
CA GLY A 85 0.07 9.27 -34.40
C GLY A 85 -0.02 7.99 -35.22
N ALA A 86 -0.34 6.85 -34.58
CA ALA A 86 -0.64 5.60 -35.28
C ALA A 86 -1.88 5.76 -36.19
N SER A 87 -1.91 5.01 -37.29
CA SER A 87 -3.14 4.83 -38.08
C SER A 87 -4.15 3.94 -37.36
N ASP A 88 -5.43 4.05 -37.72
CA ASP A 88 -6.52 3.25 -37.12
C ASP A 88 -6.24 1.74 -37.21
N GLU A 89 -5.66 1.28 -38.34
CA GLU A 89 -5.24 -0.12 -38.50
C GLU A 89 -4.14 -0.54 -37.51
N GLN A 90 -3.19 0.36 -37.23
CA GLN A 90 -2.12 0.08 -36.27
C GLN A 90 -2.64 0.10 -34.83
N VAL A 91 -3.56 1.02 -34.50
CA VAL A 91 -4.22 1.08 -33.20
C VAL A 91 -4.99 -0.21 -32.94
N ALA A 92 -5.79 -0.68 -33.89
CA ALA A 92 -6.53 -1.93 -33.78
C ALA A 92 -5.58 -3.15 -33.65
N GLN A 93 -4.46 -3.15 -34.36
CA GLN A 93 -3.47 -4.21 -34.28
C GLN A 93 -2.75 -4.24 -32.92
N VAL A 94 -2.45 -3.08 -32.33
CA VAL A 94 -1.89 -2.97 -30.98
C VAL A 94 -2.89 -3.53 -29.96
N ALA A 95 -4.15 -3.07 -30.00
CA ALA A 95 -5.21 -3.54 -29.12
C ALA A 95 -5.35 -5.06 -29.16
N ALA A 96 -5.50 -5.63 -30.36
CA ALA A 96 -5.67 -7.07 -30.55
C ALA A 96 -4.44 -7.88 -30.11
N SER A 97 -3.24 -7.33 -30.24
CA SER A 97 -2.02 -8.01 -29.79
C SER A 97 -1.89 -8.02 -28.28
N VAL A 98 -2.25 -6.92 -27.61
CA VAL A 98 -2.27 -6.83 -26.14
C VAL A 98 -3.37 -7.71 -25.54
N ASP A 99 -4.57 -7.72 -26.15
CA ASP A 99 -5.66 -8.61 -25.78
C ASP A 99 -5.29 -10.11 -25.95
N ALA A 100 -4.43 -10.42 -26.94
CA ALA A 100 -3.85 -11.75 -27.11
C ALA A 100 -2.70 -12.08 -26.13
N GLY A 101 -2.32 -11.14 -25.24
CA GLY A 101 -1.30 -11.31 -24.21
C GLY A 101 0.12 -10.88 -24.59
N ALA A 102 0.30 -10.14 -25.70
CA ALA A 102 1.59 -9.54 -26.02
C ALA A 102 1.87 -8.33 -25.12
N SER A 103 3.14 -8.08 -24.80
CA SER A 103 3.52 -6.86 -24.11
C SER A 103 3.23 -5.62 -24.97
N PRO A 104 2.82 -4.46 -24.39
CA PRO A 104 2.46 -3.26 -25.15
C PRO A 104 3.56 -2.77 -26.11
N SER A 105 4.83 -2.89 -25.73
CA SER A 105 5.98 -2.55 -26.60
C SER A 105 6.09 -3.46 -27.83
N ASP A 106 5.85 -4.76 -27.64
CA ASP A 106 5.93 -5.77 -28.69
C ASP A 106 4.74 -5.68 -29.64
N ALA A 107 3.55 -5.43 -29.09
CA ALA A 107 2.34 -5.11 -29.84
C ALA A 107 2.55 -3.88 -30.73
N ALA A 108 3.08 -2.80 -30.17
CA ALA A 108 3.39 -1.58 -30.91
C ALA A 108 4.44 -1.79 -32.00
N SER A 109 5.51 -2.51 -31.69
CA SER A 109 6.56 -2.85 -32.67
C SER A 109 6.02 -3.72 -33.81
N SER A 110 5.14 -4.68 -33.49
CA SER A 110 4.48 -5.56 -34.47
C SER A 110 3.49 -4.81 -35.36
N ALA A 111 2.87 -3.75 -34.84
CA ALA A 111 2.06 -2.81 -35.61
C ALA A 111 2.90 -1.84 -36.47
N GLY A 112 4.23 -1.93 -36.44
CA GLY A 112 5.13 -1.09 -37.23
C GLY A 112 5.25 0.35 -36.72
N LEU A 113 4.97 0.59 -35.43
CA LEU A 113 5.22 1.87 -34.79
C LEU A 113 6.73 2.12 -34.64
N SER A 114 7.10 3.40 -34.62
CA SER A 114 8.48 3.78 -34.32
C SER A 114 8.86 3.36 -32.89
N SER A 115 10.14 3.13 -32.62
CA SER A 115 10.62 2.78 -31.28
C SER A 115 10.23 3.80 -30.21
N GLY A 116 10.16 5.09 -30.57
CA GLY A 116 9.70 6.15 -29.67
C GLY A 116 8.19 6.09 -29.37
N ALA A 117 7.38 5.71 -30.35
CA ALA A 117 5.95 5.48 -30.14
C ALA A 117 5.69 4.20 -29.33
N ALA A 118 6.40 3.11 -29.63
CA ALA A 118 6.30 1.86 -28.85
C ALA A 118 6.72 2.03 -27.38
N SER A 119 7.72 2.87 -27.12
CA SER A 119 8.14 3.21 -25.75
C SER A 119 7.09 4.06 -25.02
N GLN A 120 6.47 5.02 -25.70
CA GLN A 120 5.38 5.81 -25.12
C GLN A 120 4.17 4.94 -24.79
N VAL A 121 3.74 4.06 -25.70
CA VAL A 121 2.65 3.11 -25.46
C VAL A 121 2.92 2.26 -24.22
N ALA A 122 4.13 1.71 -24.11
CA ALA A 122 4.51 0.90 -22.96
C ALA A 122 4.58 1.70 -21.66
N GLN A 123 5.05 2.94 -21.71
CA GLN A 123 5.08 3.82 -20.55
C GLN A 123 3.67 4.21 -20.10
N THR A 124 2.76 4.53 -21.03
CA THR A 124 1.37 4.86 -20.70
C THR A 124 0.66 3.67 -20.06
N VAL A 125 0.83 2.46 -20.61
CA VAL A 125 0.24 1.23 -20.03
C VAL A 125 0.88 0.87 -18.70
N ALA A 126 2.20 1.07 -18.56
CA ALA A 126 2.90 0.85 -17.29
C ALA A 126 2.48 1.88 -16.24
N SER A 127 2.24 3.14 -16.61
CA SER A 127 1.72 4.16 -15.69
C SER A 127 0.27 3.92 -15.31
N SER A 128 -0.56 3.34 -16.20
CA SER A 128 -1.91 2.92 -15.83
C SER A 128 -1.92 1.69 -14.92
N SER A 129 -0.91 0.82 -15.00
CA SER A 129 -0.80 -0.36 -14.14
C SER A 129 -0.06 -0.07 -12.81
N ALA A 130 0.97 0.77 -12.82
CA ALA A 130 1.80 1.10 -11.67
C ALA A 130 1.11 1.99 -10.63
N ALA A 131 -0.08 2.52 -10.93
CA ALA A 131 -0.95 3.12 -9.91
C ALA A 131 -1.40 2.09 -8.84
N ASN A 132 -1.16 0.78 -9.05
CA ASN A 132 -1.55 -0.29 -8.14
C ASN A 132 -0.37 -1.08 -7.54
N ASP A 133 0.88 -0.73 -7.84
CA ASP A 133 2.05 -1.43 -7.29
C ASP A 133 2.76 -0.56 -6.24
N PRO A 134 2.97 -1.04 -5.00
CA PRO A 134 3.78 -0.33 -4.02
C PRO A 134 5.19 -0.12 -4.59
N GLU A 135 5.68 1.13 -4.57
CA GLU A 135 7.04 1.43 -5.00
C GLU A 135 8.02 0.50 -4.27
N PRO A 136 8.88 -0.25 -4.98
CA PRO A 136 9.87 -1.08 -4.32
C PRO A 136 10.73 -0.21 -3.41
N ALA A 137 10.93 -0.63 -2.17
CA ALA A 137 11.71 0.11 -1.19
C ALA A 137 13.09 0.47 -1.78
N THR A 138 13.28 1.75 -2.12
CA THR A 138 14.57 2.32 -2.50
C THR A 138 15.16 3.04 -1.30
N ASP A 139 16.47 3.33 -1.34
CA ASP A 139 17.16 4.12 -0.31
C ASP A 139 16.48 5.48 -0.06
N SER A 140 15.73 5.99 -1.04
CA SER A 140 15.01 7.26 -0.98
C SER A 140 13.65 7.18 -0.26
N ASN A 141 13.06 5.99 -0.11
CA ASN A 141 11.71 5.79 0.44
C ASN A 141 11.70 4.91 1.72
N MET A 142 12.89 4.62 2.27
CA MET A 142 13.03 3.93 3.54
C MET A 142 13.18 4.94 4.69
N PRO A 143 12.57 4.71 5.87
CA PRO A 143 12.83 5.51 7.06
C PRO A 143 14.34 5.51 7.39
N SER A 144 14.90 6.68 7.73
CA SER A 144 16.33 6.86 8.07
C SER A 144 16.87 5.92 9.17
N VAL A 145 15.98 5.20 9.86
CA VAL A 145 16.31 4.12 10.81
C VAL A 145 17.07 2.97 10.12
N TYR A 146 16.86 2.77 8.82
CA TYR A 146 17.54 1.73 8.03
C TYR A 146 18.90 2.16 7.47
N ASP A 147 19.26 3.44 7.49
CA ASP A 147 20.60 3.92 7.05
C ASP A 147 21.75 3.34 7.88
N ASN A 148 21.47 2.96 9.14
CA ASN A 148 22.45 2.33 10.03
C ASN A 148 22.48 0.80 9.93
N PHE A 149 21.61 0.20 9.10
CA PHE A 149 21.59 -1.24 8.93
C PHE A 149 22.68 -1.67 7.93
N LYS A 150 23.88 -1.94 8.44
CA LYS A 150 24.90 -2.69 7.70
C LYS A 150 24.68 -4.19 7.94
N PRO A 151 24.14 -4.96 6.99
CA PRO A 151 24.15 -6.41 7.10
C PRO A 151 25.60 -6.91 7.11
N ASP A 152 26.01 -7.52 8.22
CA ASP A 152 27.26 -8.28 8.28
C ASP A 152 27.03 -9.62 7.58
N TYR A 153 27.41 -9.69 6.29
CA TYR A 153 27.32 -10.91 5.48
C TYR A 153 28.32 -12.00 5.87
N SER A 154 29.03 -11.86 7.00
CA SER A 154 30.08 -12.80 7.40
C SER A 154 29.54 -14.15 7.93
N ASN A 155 28.23 -14.29 8.19
CA ASN A 155 27.64 -15.58 8.62
C ASN A 155 26.22 -15.78 8.05
N PRO A 156 26.01 -16.72 7.10
CA PRO A 156 24.68 -17.00 6.53
C PRO A 156 23.74 -17.77 7.48
N ASP A 157 24.22 -18.24 8.63
CA ASP A 157 23.45 -19.04 9.59
C ASP A 157 22.85 -18.24 10.77
N THR A 158 23.15 -16.94 10.87
CA THR A 158 22.48 -16.07 11.84
C THR A 158 21.22 -15.49 11.22
N PRO A 159 20.01 -15.85 11.69
CA PRO A 159 18.80 -15.23 11.20
C PRO A 159 18.89 -13.72 11.45
N PRO A 160 18.50 -12.88 10.47
CA PRO A 160 18.49 -11.43 10.67
C PRO A 160 17.65 -11.13 11.91
N PRO A 161 18.08 -10.19 12.78
CA PRO A 161 17.27 -9.81 13.92
C PRO A 161 15.90 -9.37 13.41
N ALA A 162 14.84 -10.02 13.90
CA ALA A 162 13.48 -9.71 13.49
C ALA A 162 13.24 -8.20 13.67
N PRO A 163 12.58 -7.53 12.70
CA PRO A 163 12.24 -6.13 12.85
C PRO A 163 11.47 -5.97 14.16
N GLN A 164 11.99 -5.14 15.06
CA GLN A 164 11.31 -4.82 16.30
C GLN A 164 10.07 -4.02 15.93
N SER A 165 8.93 -4.70 15.74
CA SER A 165 7.64 -4.04 15.62
C SER A 165 7.49 -3.07 16.79
N THR A 166 7.02 -1.85 16.52
CA THR A 166 6.74 -0.82 17.53
C THR A 166 5.92 -1.39 18.69
N LEU A 167 5.03 -2.34 18.39
CA LEU A 167 4.21 -3.05 19.35
C LEU A 167 5.02 -4.02 20.23
N GLY A 168 6.05 -4.67 19.68
CA GLY A 168 7.00 -5.51 20.41
C GLY A 168 7.85 -4.72 21.41
N ALA A 169 8.36 -3.57 20.99
CA ALA A 169 9.12 -2.67 21.88
C ALA A 169 8.26 -2.14 23.04
N ILE A 170 6.98 -1.83 22.77
CA ILE A 170 6.01 -1.43 23.80
C ILE A 170 5.74 -2.59 24.77
N ILE A 171 5.51 -3.81 24.27
CA ILE A 171 5.28 -5.00 25.12
C ILE A 171 6.48 -5.28 26.01
N ASP A 172 7.71 -5.18 25.50
CA ASP A 172 8.93 -5.42 26.29
C ASP A 172 9.18 -4.30 27.31
N ALA A 173 8.85 -3.05 26.98
CA ALA A 173 8.88 -1.95 27.94
C ALA A 173 7.86 -2.16 29.08
N ILE A 174 6.65 -2.63 28.77
CA ILE A 174 5.61 -2.95 29.77
C ILE A 174 6.05 -4.13 30.64
N LYS A 175 6.58 -5.22 30.06
CA LYS A 175 7.09 -6.36 30.81
C LYS A 175 8.26 -5.98 31.72
N SER A 176 9.19 -5.15 31.22
CA SER A 176 10.30 -4.63 32.00
C SER A 176 9.81 -3.79 33.19
N TYR A 177 8.83 -2.92 32.96
CA TYR A 177 8.23 -2.11 34.02
C TYR A 177 7.56 -2.97 35.10
N LEU A 178 6.77 -3.98 34.70
CA LEU A 178 6.11 -4.91 35.62
C LEU A 178 7.09 -5.82 36.37
N THR A 179 8.22 -6.17 35.76
CA THR A 179 9.24 -7.03 36.37
C THR A 179 10.23 -6.24 37.24
N SER A 180 10.36 -4.93 37.01
CA SER A 180 11.19 -4.01 37.82
C SER A 180 10.51 -3.49 39.09
N ALA A 181 9.25 -3.85 39.32
CA ALA A 181 8.56 -3.48 40.56
C ALA A 181 9.25 -4.18 41.76
N PRO A 182 9.72 -3.43 42.78
CA PRO A 182 10.37 -4.03 43.93
C PRO A 182 9.38 -4.92 44.69
N SER A 183 9.78 -6.17 44.93
CA SER A 183 8.98 -7.22 45.58
C SER A 183 8.79 -7.01 47.09
N SER A 184 8.39 -5.81 47.55
CA SER A 184 8.01 -5.58 48.94
C SER A 184 6.95 -4.49 49.08
N PRO A 185 5.75 -4.79 49.61
CA PRO A 185 4.79 -3.76 49.98
C PRO A 185 5.32 -3.03 51.23
N SER A 186 5.77 -1.79 51.08
CA SER A 186 6.22 -0.98 52.22
C SER A 186 5.01 -0.41 52.97
N LEU A 187 4.51 -1.16 53.97
CA LEU A 187 3.45 -0.75 54.91
C LEU A 187 3.96 0.21 56.01
N ARG A 188 4.74 1.25 55.70
CA ARG A 188 5.17 2.25 56.70
C ARG A 188 5.30 3.65 56.12
N SER A 189 4.22 4.42 56.20
CA SER A 189 4.22 5.67 56.96
C SER A 189 2.80 6.24 57.05
N ARG A 190 2.09 5.86 58.12
CA ARG A 190 0.96 6.66 58.59
C ARG A 190 1.53 7.98 59.15
N PRO A 191 0.94 9.16 58.86
CA PRO A 191 1.25 10.35 59.61
C PRO A 191 0.86 10.10 61.08
N GLN A 192 1.86 10.09 61.96
CA GLN A 192 1.65 10.03 63.41
C GLN A 192 0.98 11.33 63.84
N CYS A 193 -0.16 11.22 64.51
CA CYS A 193 -0.78 12.33 65.23
C CYS A 193 0.24 12.90 66.22
N ALA A 194 0.68 14.14 66.03
CA ALA A 194 1.37 14.89 67.07
C ALA A 194 0.33 15.40 68.06
N THR A 195 0.25 14.75 69.21
CA THR A 195 -0.26 15.33 70.46
C THR A 195 0.93 15.79 71.30
N SER A 196 0.65 16.68 72.26
CA SER A 196 1.53 17.28 73.30
C SER A 196 1.94 18.73 72.98
N ALA A 197 1.79 19.70 73.87
CA ALA A 197 1.25 19.76 75.23
C ALA A 197 0.79 21.19 75.51
#